data_AF-G3N5A2-F1
#
_entry.id   AF-G3N5A2-F1
#
_cell.length_a   1.000
_cell.length_b   1.000
_cell.length_c   1.000
_cell.angle_alpha   90.00
_cell.angle_beta   90.00
_cell.angle_gamma   90.00
#
_symmetry.space_group_name_H-M   'P 1'
#
loop_
_entity.id
_entity.type
_entity.pdbx_description
1 polymer ?
#
loop_
_entity_poly.entity_id
_entity_poly.type
_entity_poly.pdbx_seq_one_letter_code
_entity_poly.pdbx_strand_id
1 'polypeptide(L)'
;MAHVGSGAAEEEDCFEDAYDRIPAASQMDLHTAIQETQCALNLVLNDKFSEALDLLKPWWKDSMYHALGYSSILVMQATMTFEHRDIQAAMSTIKEALQTCQRFRKKNSVVGSLSSLISKQSKLQEEEMHAEICYAECLLQKATLTFVQDENMISFIKGGIKIRTSYQIY
;
A
#
# COMPACT_ATOMS: atom_id res chain seq x y z
N MET A 1 60.91 -46.12 -6.18
CA MET A 1 59.90 -45.08 -6.42
C MET A 1 59.03 -45.00 -5.18
N ALA A 2 59.31 -44.04 -4.29
CA ALA A 2 58.56 -43.80 -3.08
C ALA A 2 57.69 -42.56 -3.31
N HIS A 3 56.38 -42.71 -3.18
CA HIS A 3 55.43 -41.60 -3.32
C HIS A 3 55.36 -40.82 -2.00
N VAL A 4 56.04 -39.67 -2.00
CA VAL A 4 55.69 -38.45 -1.25
C VAL A 4 54.48 -37.84 -1.96
N GLY A 5 53.52 -37.12 -1.39
CA GLY A 5 53.28 -36.62 -0.05
C GLY A 5 51.96 -35.83 -0.08
N SER A 6 51.51 -35.47 1.11
CA SER A 6 50.30 -34.74 1.51
C SER A 6 49.89 -33.53 0.65
N GLY A 7 48.58 -33.31 0.56
CA GLY A 7 47.96 -32.07 0.13
C GLY A 7 46.47 -32.09 0.48
N ALA A 8 46.15 -31.80 1.74
CA ALA A 8 44.78 -31.56 2.18
C ALA A 8 44.23 -30.34 1.41
N ALA A 9 43.09 -30.49 0.76
CA ALA A 9 42.36 -29.38 0.18
C ALA A 9 41.71 -28.61 1.34
N GLU A 10 42.28 -27.46 1.67
CA GLU A 10 41.64 -26.48 2.54
C GLU A 10 40.47 -25.87 1.75
N GLU A 11 39.24 -26.11 2.22
CA GLU A 11 38.05 -25.41 1.73
C GLU A 11 38.21 -23.93 2.11
N GLU A 12 38.51 -23.10 1.11
CA GLU A 12 38.53 -21.65 1.25
C GLU A 12 37.08 -21.17 1.41
N ASP A 13 36.61 -21.04 2.65
CA ASP A 13 35.35 -20.35 2.96
C ASP A 13 35.46 -18.91 2.45
N CYS A 14 34.87 -18.65 1.29
CA CYS A 14 34.70 -17.31 0.76
C CYS A 14 33.71 -16.56 1.65
N PHE A 15 34.23 -15.91 2.69
CA PHE A 15 33.46 -14.99 3.52
C PHE A 15 32.96 -13.85 2.62
N GLU A 16 31.66 -13.86 2.35
CA GLU A 16 30.99 -12.81 1.60
C GLU A 16 30.85 -11.59 2.52
N ASP A 17 31.71 -10.59 2.31
CA ASP A 17 31.72 -9.35 3.10
C ASP A 17 30.35 -8.68 3.07
N ALA A 18 29.88 -8.23 4.25
CA ALA A 18 28.66 -7.44 4.34
C ALA A 18 28.82 -6.13 3.56
N TYR A 19 27.84 -5.77 2.73
CA TYR A 19 27.88 -4.55 1.94
C TYR A 19 28.19 -3.30 2.79
N ASP A 20 29.29 -2.60 2.48
CA ASP A 20 29.73 -1.33 3.12
C ASP A 20 28.70 -0.19 3.04
N ARG A 21 27.65 -0.37 2.23
CA ARG A 21 26.48 0.50 2.18
C ARG A 21 25.23 -0.36 2.13
N ILE A 22 24.42 -0.27 3.18
CA ILE A 22 23.01 -0.69 3.12
C ILE A 22 22.40 0.10 1.95
N PRO A 23 21.91 -0.55 0.88
CA PRO A 23 21.16 0.16 -0.14
C PRO A 23 20.03 0.87 0.59
N ALA A 24 19.95 2.20 0.47
CA ALA A 24 18.75 2.91 0.92
C ALA A 24 17.56 2.10 0.37
N ALA A 25 16.65 1.63 1.22
CA ALA A 25 15.47 0.89 0.79
C ALA A 25 14.67 1.82 -0.12
N SER A 26 14.96 1.80 -1.42
CA SER A 26 14.75 2.96 -2.28
C SER A 26 13.33 3.05 -2.82
N GLN A 27 12.50 2.05 -2.53
CA GLN A 27 11.08 2.01 -2.89
C GLN A 27 10.41 0.89 -2.08
N MET A 28 9.27 1.18 -1.44
CA MET A 28 8.43 0.15 -0.83
C MET A 28 7.87 -0.76 -1.93
N ASP A 29 8.18 -2.05 -1.89
CA ASP A 29 7.64 -3.02 -2.84
C ASP A 29 6.22 -3.48 -2.46
N LEU A 30 5.48 -3.98 -3.44
CA LEU A 30 4.08 -4.37 -3.28
C LEU A 30 3.89 -5.47 -2.23
N HIS A 31 4.76 -6.47 -2.21
CA HIS A 31 4.61 -7.63 -1.34
C HIS A 31 4.85 -7.24 0.12
N THR A 32 5.92 -6.50 0.40
CA THR A 32 6.18 -5.97 1.75
C THR A 32 5.04 -5.06 2.21
N ALA A 33 4.51 -4.20 1.34
CA ALA A 33 3.38 -3.35 1.68
C ALA A 33 2.11 -4.14 2.05
N ILE A 34 1.83 -5.24 1.36
CA ILE A 34 0.72 -6.13 1.71
C ILE A 34 0.95 -6.76 3.08
N GLN A 35 2.15 -7.27 3.34
CA GLN A 35 2.50 -7.91 4.61
C GLN A 35 2.42 -6.95 5.80
N GLU A 36 2.98 -5.74 5.66
CA GLU A 36 2.91 -4.72 6.71
C GLU A 36 1.46 -4.29 6.97
N THR A 37 0.63 -4.12 5.93
CA THR A 37 -0.80 -3.82 6.10
C THR A 37 -1.57 -4.99 6.72
N GLN A 38 -1.21 -6.25 6.46
CA GLN A 38 -1.79 -7.41 7.16
C GLN A 38 -1.41 -7.42 8.64
N CYS A 39 -0.16 -7.07 8.98
CA CYS A 39 0.25 -6.88 10.37
C CYS A 39 -0.55 -5.75 11.03
N ALA A 40 -0.74 -4.61 10.35
CA ALA A 40 -1.55 -3.51 10.86
C ALA A 40 -3.02 -3.92 11.09
N LEU A 41 -3.60 -4.72 10.19
CA LEU A 41 -4.93 -5.28 10.38
C LEU A 41 -4.99 -6.16 11.64
N ASN A 42 -4.01 -7.05 11.83
CA ASN A 42 -3.94 -7.86 13.04
C ASN A 42 -3.83 -7.01 14.31
N LEU A 43 -3.07 -5.91 14.27
CA LEU A 43 -2.99 -4.97 15.40
C LEU A 43 -4.35 -4.33 15.69
N VAL A 44 -5.05 -3.86 14.65
CA VAL A 44 -6.43 -3.31 14.78
C VAL A 44 -7.39 -4.33 15.39
N LEU A 45 -7.36 -5.58 14.93
CA LEU A 45 -8.20 -6.67 15.44
C LEU A 45 -7.88 -7.06 16.90
N ASN A 46 -6.71 -6.67 17.40
CA ASN A 46 -6.30 -6.83 18.79
C ASN A 46 -6.37 -5.50 19.57
N ASP A 47 -7.19 -4.54 19.13
CA ASP A 47 -7.41 -3.22 19.72
C ASP A 47 -6.15 -2.34 19.85
N LYS A 48 -5.07 -2.68 19.13
CA LYS A 48 -3.78 -1.95 19.11
C LYS A 48 -3.75 -0.92 17.98
N PHE A 49 -4.72 -0.01 17.97
CA PHE A 49 -4.88 1.00 16.91
C PHE A 49 -3.66 1.91 16.76
N SER A 50 -3.06 2.35 17.86
CA SER A 50 -1.88 3.22 17.83
C SER A 50 -0.68 2.53 17.20
N GLU A 51 -0.41 1.27 17.58
CA GLU A 51 0.67 0.47 16.98
C GLU A 51 0.43 0.25 15.47
N ALA A 52 -0.83 0.00 15.07
CA ALA A 52 -1.18 -0.15 13.67
C ALA A 52 -0.94 1.14 12.87
N LEU A 53 -1.32 2.29 13.41
CA LEU A 53 -1.09 3.59 12.76
C LEU A 53 0.41 3.91 12.68
N ASP A 54 1.17 3.64 13.74
CA ASP A 54 2.62 3.87 13.75
C ASP A 54 3.35 2.99 12.75
N LEU A 55 2.91 1.73 12.56
CA LEU A 55 3.42 0.84 11.52
C LEU A 55 3.18 1.40 10.11
N LEU A 56 2.00 1.97 9.86
CA LEU A 56 1.61 2.39 8.50
C LEU A 56 2.10 3.80 8.11
N LYS A 57 2.30 4.67 9.11
CA LYS A 57 2.62 6.10 8.94
C LYS A 57 3.92 6.42 8.21
N PRO A 58 4.96 5.58 8.18
CA PRO A 58 6.15 5.88 7.38
C PRO A 58 5.89 5.86 5.87
N TRP A 59 4.93 5.04 5.41
CA TRP A 59 4.75 4.74 3.98
C TRP A 59 3.39 5.13 3.39
N TRP A 60 2.47 5.67 4.19
CA TRP A 60 1.08 5.93 3.75
C TRP A 60 0.93 6.93 2.59
N LYS A 61 1.96 7.74 2.27
CA LYS A 61 1.96 8.64 1.09
C LYS A 61 2.63 8.04 -0.15
N ASP A 62 3.36 6.95 0.03
CA ASP A 62 4.27 6.39 -0.97
C ASP A 62 3.93 4.94 -1.34
N SER A 63 3.01 4.29 -0.62
CA SER A 63 2.55 2.93 -0.90
C SER A 63 1.02 2.83 -0.85
N MET A 64 0.41 2.21 -1.87
CA MET A 64 -1.05 2.12 -2.00
C MET A 64 -1.72 1.37 -0.83
N TYR A 65 -1.08 0.31 -0.33
CA TYR A 65 -1.60 -0.50 0.76
C TYR A 65 -1.48 0.18 2.12
N HIS A 66 -0.39 0.92 2.34
CA HIS A 66 -0.23 1.75 3.53
C HIS A 66 -1.20 2.92 3.54
N ALA A 67 -1.40 3.55 2.37
CA ALA A 67 -2.36 4.62 2.19
C ALA A 67 -3.78 4.14 2.53
N LEU A 68 -4.20 3.02 1.94
CA LEU A 68 -5.49 2.39 2.21
C LEU A 68 -5.62 2.00 3.68
N GLY A 69 -4.65 1.26 4.24
CA GLY A 69 -4.70 0.81 5.63
C GLY A 69 -4.81 1.97 6.61
N TYR A 70 -3.95 2.99 6.46
CA TYR A 70 -3.93 4.14 7.35
C TYR A 70 -5.23 4.93 7.27
N SER A 71 -5.75 5.18 6.04
CA SER A 71 -7.05 5.85 5.89
C SER A 71 -8.20 5.03 6.45
N SER A 72 -8.17 3.70 6.29
CA SER A 72 -9.22 2.78 6.77
C SER A 72 -9.35 2.84 8.29
N ILE A 73 -8.22 2.89 9.01
CA ILE A 73 -8.20 2.99 10.47
C ILE A 73 -8.79 4.34 10.92
N LEU A 74 -8.41 5.44 10.28
CA LEU A 74 -8.98 6.75 10.61
C LEU A 74 -10.47 6.84 10.27
N VAL A 75 -10.91 6.22 9.17
CA VAL A 75 -12.34 6.08 8.83
C VAL A 75 -13.07 5.34 9.95
N MET A 76 -12.54 4.21 10.41
CA MET A 76 -13.12 3.43 11.51
C MET A 76 -13.23 4.28 12.77
N GLN A 77 -12.16 4.95 13.18
CA GLN A 77 -12.17 5.85 14.35
C GLN A 77 -13.22 6.95 14.20
N ALA A 78 -13.26 7.64 13.05
CA ALA A 78 -14.25 8.69 12.78
C ALA A 78 -15.70 8.17 12.82
N THR A 79 -15.95 6.95 12.31
CA THR A 79 -17.27 6.33 12.38
C THR A 79 -17.64 5.80 13.76
N MET A 80 -16.66 5.51 14.62
CA MET A 80 -16.91 5.08 15.99
C MET A 80 -17.16 6.26 16.93
N THR A 81 -16.40 7.35 16.76
CA THR A 81 -16.52 8.54 17.61
C THR A 81 -17.65 9.46 17.16
N PHE A 82 -17.98 9.46 15.86
CA PHE A 82 -18.88 10.43 15.23
C PHE A 82 -18.47 11.90 15.50
N GLU A 83 -17.22 12.15 15.89
CA GLU A 83 -16.73 13.51 16.12
C GLU A 83 -16.45 14.20 14.79
N HIS A 84 -16.98 15.41 14.61
CA HIS A 84 -16.78 16.17 13.37
C HIS A 84 -15.31 16.36 13.01
N ARG A 85 -14.45 16.57 14.01
CA ARG A 85 -13.00 16.71 13.83
C ARG A 85 -12.39 15.44 13.22
N ASP A 86 -12.76 14.28 13.75
CA ASP A 86 -12.23 12.99 13.30
C ASP A 86 -12.74 12.65 11.90
N ILE A 87 -14.02 12.95 11.61
CA ILE A 87 -14.61 12.83 10.26
C ILE A 87 -13.84 13.70 9.25
N GLN A 88 -13.54 14.97 9.58
CA GLN A 88 -12.76 15.83 8.68
C GLN A 88 -11.33 15.30 8.46
N ALA A 89 -10.67 14.83 9.52
CA ALA A 89 -9.33 14.26 9.43
C ALA A 89 -9.30 13.01 8.54
N ALA A 90 -10.26 12.09 8.72
CA ALA A 90 -10.41 10.90 7.89
C ALA A 90 -10.75 11.28 6.43
N MET A 91 -11.62 12.26 6.21
CA MET A 91 -11.97 12.78 4.87
C MET A 91 -10.80 13.45 4.16
N SER A 92 -9.87 14.08 4.88
CA SER A 92 -8.63 14.61 4.30
C SER A 92 -7.69 13.47 3.92
N THR A 93 -7.47 12.54 4.86
CA THR A 93 -6.55 11.41 4.68
C THR A 93 -6.98 10.52 3.51
N ILE A 94 -8.28 10.23 3.36
CA ILE A 94 -8.77 9.41 2.25
C ILE A 94 -8.62 10.10 0.89
N LYS A 95 -8.62 11.44 0.83
CA LYS A 95 -8.33 12.18 -0.42
C LYS A 95 -6.85 12.01 -0.81
N GLU A 96 -5.95 12.05 0.16
CA GLU A 96 -4.52 11.78 -0.06
C GLU A 96 -4.28 10.31 -0.44
N ALA A 97 -5.01 9.36 0.17
CA ALA A 97 -4.93 7.95 -0.20
C ALA A 97 -5.39 7.69 -1.64
N LEU A 98 -6.49 8.31 -2.08
CA LEU A 98 -6.94 8.28 -3.47
C LEU A 98 -5.88 8.84 -4.43
N GLN A 99 -5.23 9.95 -4.08
CA GLN A 99 -4.14 10.51 -4.89
C GLN A 99 -2.94 9.56 -4.97
N THR A 100 -2.60 8.91 -3.86
CA THR A 100 -1.51 7.92 -3.79
C THR A 100 -1.81 6.77 -4.74
N CYS A 101 -2.98 6.12 -4.62
CA CYS A 101 -3.39 5.04 -5.52
C CYS A 101 -3.42 5.48 -7.00
N GLN A 102 -3.89 6.70 -7.28
CA GLN A 102 -3.95 7.25 -8.64
C GLN A 102 -2.57 7.36 -9.31
N ARG A 103 -1.49 7.59 -8.55
CA ARG A 103 -0.11 7.62 -9.07
C ARG A 103 0.38 6.25 -9.53
N PHE A 104 -0.16 5.17 -8.96
CA PHE A 104 0.16 3.80 -9.37
C PHE A 104 -0.69 3.35 -10.58
N ARG A 105 -1.92 3.85 -10.72
CA ARG A 105 -2.82 3.54 -11.85
C ARG A 105 -2.41 4.05 -13.25
N LYS A 106 -1.48 5.02 -13.34
CA LYS A 106 -1.28 5.84 -14.57
C LYS A 106 0.12 5.75 -15.22
N LYS A 107 1.01 4.89 -14.75
CA LYS A 107 2.44 5.11 -15.01
C LYS A 107 2.98 4.73 -16.39
N ASN A 108 2.34 3.88 -17.22
CA ASN A 108 3.05 3.36 -18.42
C ASN A 108 2.32 3.34 -19.78
N SER A 109 1.22 4.08 -19.99
CA SER A 109 0.52 4.06 -21.29
C SER A 109 1.22 4.81 -22.44
N VAL A 110 2.37 5.45 -22.23
CA VAL A 110 3.07 6.24 -23.26
C VAL A 110 4.57 6.00 -23.16
N VAL A 111 5.21 5.56 -24.26
CA VAL A 111 6.64 5.13 -24.42
C VAL A 111 6.83 3.65 -24.02
N GLY A 112 7.22 2.68 -24.86
CA GLY A 112 7.97 2.67 -26.11
C GLY A 112 9.02 1.56 -26.02
N SER A 113 9.00 0.59 -26.94
CA SER A 113 9.98 -0.51 -27.16
C SER A 113 9.68 -1.87 -26.50
N LEU A 114 9.39 -2.88 -27.34
CA LEU A 114 8.63 -4.11 -27.02
C LEU A 114 9.44 -5.41 -26.83
N SER A 115 10.77 -5.40 -26.65
CA SER A 115 11.52 -6.68 -26.72
C SER A 115 12.20 -7.17 -25.42
N SER A 116 12.21 -6.40 -24.32
CA SER A 116 12.74 -6.87 -23.02
C SER A 116 11.77 -6.71 -21.84
N LEU A 117 10.51 -6.36 -22.11
CA LEU A 117 9.55 -5.89 -21.10
C LEU A 117 8.61 -6.96 -20.53
N ILE A 118 8.59 -8.21 -21.03
CA ILE A 118 7.51 -9.17 -20.71
C ILE A 118 7.40 -9.45 -19.19
N SER A 119 8.51 -9.61 -18.46
CA SER A 119 8.47 -9.85 -17.00
C SER A 119 8.26 -8.59 -16.16
N LYS A 120 8.62 -7.41 -16.68
CA LYS A 120 8.33 -6.12 -16.03
C LYS A 120 6.88 -5.72 -16.27
N GLN A 121 6.33 -6.00 -17.44
CA GLN A 121 4.94 -5.74 -17.80
C GLN A 121 3.97 -6.50 -16.90
N SER A 122 4.27 -7.77 -16.57
CA SER A 122 3.40 -8.55 -15.67
C SER A 122 3.37 -8.00 -14.25
N LYS A 123 4.52 -7.59 -13.69
CA LYS A 123 4.60 -6.97 -12.36
C LYS A 123 3.95 -5.57 -12.32
N LEU A 124 4.14 -4.78 -13.38
CA LEU A 124 3.49 -3.48 -13.52
C LEU A 124 1.97 -3.62 -13.62
N GLN A 125 1.49 -4.62 -14.36
CA GLN A 125 0.07 -4.92 -14.47
C GLN A 125 -0.54 -5.38 -13.14
N GLU A 126 0.22 -6.15 -12.35
CA GLU A 126 -0.18 -6.54 -11.00
C GLU A 126 -0.30 -5.31 -10.08
N GLU A 127 0.73 -4.47 -10.00
CA GLU A 127 0.68 -3.24 -9.19
C GLU A 127 -0.47 -2.30 -9.62
N GLU A 128 -0.70 -2.15 -10.92
CA GLU A 128 -1.81 -1.34 -11.45
C GLU A 128 -3.18 -1.90 -11.03
N MET A 129 -3.37 -3.22 -11.08
CA MET A 129 -4.61 -3.88 -10.64
C MET A 129 -4.83 -3.71 -9.14
N HIS A 130 -3.80 -3.88 -8.32
CA HIS A 130 -3.88 -3.62 -6.89
C HIS A 130 -4.20 -2.14 -6.60
N ALA A 131 -3.67 -1.21 -7.40
CA ALA A 131 -3.95 0.21 -7.27
C ALA A 131 -5.40 0.57 -7.66
N GLU A 132 -5.97 -0.10 -8.68
CA GLU A 132 -7.40 0.00 -9.02
C GLU A 132 -8.28 -0.44 -7.84
N ILE A 133 -7.99 -1.60 -7.25
CA ILE A 133 -8.74 -2.14 -6.12
C ILE A 133 -8.62 -1.22 -4.89
N CYS A 134 -7.41 -0.80 -4.53
CA CYS A 134 -7.21 0.12 -3.39
C CYS A 134 -7.93 1.47 -3.60
N TYR A 135 -7.96 1.96 -4.85
CA TYR A 135 -8.68 3.16 -5.20
C TYR A 135 -10.20 2.98 -5.06
N ALA A 136 -10.75 1.84 -5.49
CA ALA A 136 -12.16 1.49 -5.32
C ALA A 136 -12.57 1.47 -3.84
N GLU A 137 -11.80 0.79 -3.00
CA GLU A 137 -12.02 0.74 -1.54
C GLU A 137 -12.01 2.15 -0.91
N CYS A 138 -11.04 2.99 -1.29
CA CYS A 138 -11.00 4.38 -0.83
C CYS A 138 -12.22 5.18 -1.30
N LEU A 139 -12.81 4.87 -2.45
CA LEU A 139 -14.05 5.52 -2.89
C LEU A 139 -15.24 5.08 -2.02
N LEU A 140 -15.34 3.80 -1.67
CA LEU A 140 -16.39 3.29 -0.77
C LEU A 140 -16.30 3.93 0.60
N GLN A 141 -15.12 3.90 1.23
CA GLN A 141 -14.90 4.51 2.54
C GLN A 141 -15.21 6.02 2.53
N LYS A 142 -14.86 6.71 1.44
CA LYS A 142 -15.19 8.13 1.27
C LYS A 142 -16.69 8.36 1.08
N ALA A 143 -17.40 7.45 0.42
CA ALA A 143 -18.85 7.49 0.33
C ALA A 143 -19.48 7.32 1.71
N THR A 144 -19.02 6.35 2.50
CA THR A 144 -19.44 6.12 3.88
C THR A 144 -19.28 7.38 4.73
N LEU A 145 -18.08 7.99 4.73
CA LEU A 145 -17.86 9.24 5.48
C LEU A 145 -18.71 10.40 4.96
N THR A 146 -19.02 10.46 3.67
CA THR A 146 -19.92 11.48 3.11
C THR A 146 -21.33 11.34 3.67
N PHE A 147 -21.82 10.11 3.88
CA PHE A 147 -23.13 9.90 4.50
C PHE A 147 -23.13 10.21 6.00
N VAL A 148 -22.02 9.95 6.68
CA VAL A 148 -21.87 10.24 8.13
C VAL A 148 -21.72 11.74 8.40
N GLN A 149 -21.12 12.50 7.47
CA GLN A 149 -20.81 13.91 7.67
C GLN A 149 -22.06 14.81 7.71
N ASP A 150 -23.04 14.58 6.83
CA ASP A 150 -24.28 15.35 6.75
C ASP A 150 -25.39 14.66 5.94
N GLU A 151 -26.62 14.66 6.47
CA GLU A 151 -27.79 14.01 5.86
C GLU A 151 -28.48 14.85 4.78
N ASN A 152 -27.73 15.63 3.98
CA ASN A 152 -28.33 16.41 2.91
C ASN A 152 -28.34 15.64 1.58
N MET A 153 -29.32 15.98 0.72
CA MET A 153 -29.52 15.31 -0.57
C MET A 153 -28.29 15.38 -1.48
N ILE A 154 -27.49 16.45 -1.38
CA ILE A 154 -26.26 16.60 -2.16
C ILE A 154 -25.20 15.58 -1.73
N SER A 155 -25.04 15.36 -0.42
CA SER A 155 -24.15 14.34 0.14
C SER A 155 -24.60 12.94 -0.23
N PHE A 156 -25.91 12.68 -0.24
CA PHE A 156 -26.46 11.41 -0.71
C PHE A 156 -26.08 11.13 -2.18
N ILE A 157 -26.29 12.11 -3.07
CA ILE A 157 -25.91 12.00 -4.50
C ILE A 157 -24.40 11.79 -4.65
N LYS A 158 -23.58 12.58 -3.94
CA LYS A 158 -22.10 12.47 -3.99
C LYS A 158 -21.62 11.10 -3.52
N GLY A 159 -22.21 10.56 -2.45
CA GLY A 159 -21.90 9.21 -1.96
C GLY A 159 -22.33 8.14 -2.96
N GLY A 160 -23.54 8.23 -3.51
CA GLY A 160 -24.05 7.29 -4.52
C GLY A 160 -23.19 7.22 -5.78
N ILE A 161 -22.70 8.36 -6.28
CA ILE A 161 -21.77 8.40 -7.42
C ILE A 161 -20.47 7.65 -7.09
N LYS A 162 -19.91 7.83 -5.89
CA LYS A 162 -18.67 7.14 -5.48
C LYS A 162 -18.85 5.63 -5.40
N ILE A 163 -19.98 5.17 -4.85
CA ILE A 163 -20.32 3.74 -4.80
C ILE A 163 -20.40 3.18 -6.21
N ARG A 164 -21.11 3.86 -7.12
CA ARG A 164 -21.19 3.45 -8.52
C ARG A 164 -19.81 3.36 -9.17
N THR A 165 -18.96 4.38 -8.99
CA THR A 165 -17.61 4.36 -9.55
C THR A 165 -16.78 3.22 -8.99
N SER A 166 -16.86 2.95 -7.68
CA SER A 166 -16.17 1.79 -7.08
C SER A 166 -16.65 0.48 -7.69
N TYR A 167 -17.97 0.30 -7.83
CA TYR A 167 -18.55 -0.92 -8.40
C TYR A 167 -18.12 -1.15 -9.86
N GLN A 168 -17.87 -0.09 -10.63
CA GLN A 168 -17.39 -0.20 -12.01
C GLN A 168 -15.90 -0.58 -12.11
N ILE A 169 -15.16 -0.51 -11.01
CA ILE A 169 -13.73 -0.88 -10.96
C ILE A 169 -13.57 -2.36 -10.60
N TYR A 170 -14.45 -2.93 -9.76
CA TYR A 170 -14.50 -4.37 -9.50
C TYR A 170 -15.02 -5.15 -10.72
#